data_AF-A0A6B3QKU8-F1
#
_entry.id   AF-A0A6B3QKU8-F1
#
_cell.length_a   1.000
_cell.length_b   1.000
_cell.length_c   1.000
_cell.angle_alpha   90.00
_cell.angle_beta   90.00
_cell.angle_gamma   90.00
#
_symmetry.space_group_name_H-M   'P 1'
#
loop_
_entity.id
_entity.type
_entity.pdbx_description
1 polymer ?
#
loop_
_entity_poly.entity_id
_entity_poly.type
_entity_poly.pdbx_seq_one_letter_code
_entity_poly.pdbx_strand_id
1 'polypeptide(L)'
;MPHATQHADVATAQLDSALRGGPFHVALRAAIAARGLPLQRVQHHLSRHGVKVGVTSLSYWQQGARRPQRPESLRAVRALEEILQLPEESLIRLLSEADAETSERRPAGRSYRAHLAASGVLDGLLAELGHPAPDGGVHTLGHHERIRIGPGRELAGRESHLIVRAHRDGVDRFLAVHYGDPGCVPARMSVHALENCRTGRVRTHQETGVLVAELLFDTRLRAGDTHLFRYGVEDGTAGVSREYVRGFGTAGGQYALQVRFDAAALPVRCHRFTQHSPAAPRGGRQELVLSGRHRSVHLVEPRVRSGMLGIGWDWE
;
A
#
# COMPACT_ATOMS: atom_id res chain seq x y z
N MET A 1 1.39 -33.23 42.94
CA MET A 1 0.99 -32.99 41.53
C MET A 1 -0.02 -31.83 41.43
N PRO A 2 0.41 -30.54 41.49
CA PRO A 2 -0.44 -29.39 41.14
C PRO A 2 0.09 -28.53 39.97
N HIS A 3 1.30 -28.78 39.47
CA HIS A 3 1.97 -27.89 38.51
C HIS A 3 1.41 -27.94 37.08
N ALA A 4 0.90 -29.08 36.61
CA ALA A 4 0.39 -29.21 35.24
C ALA A 4 -0.90 -28.40 35.01
N THR A 5 -1.78 -28.34 36.01
CA THR A 5 -3.05 -27.60 35.95
C THR A 5 -2.82 -26.08 36.01
N GLN A 6 -1.87 -25.62 36.83
CA GLN A 6 -1.50 -24.20 36.91
C GLN A 6 -0.90 -23.67 35.60
N HIS A 7 -0.09 -24.46 34.89
CA HIS A 7 0.47 -24.03 33.59
C HIS A 7 -0.61 -23.92 32.50
N ALA A 8 -1.63 -24.78 32.52
CA ALA A 8 -2.75 -24.73 31.58
C ALA A 8 -3.66 -23.51 31.85
N ASP A 9 -3.95 -23.20 33.12
CA ASP A 9 -4.78 -22.04 33.51
C ASP A 9 -4.08 -20.71 33.19
N VAL A 10 -2.77 -20.60 33.43
CA VAL A 10 -1.99 -19.41 33.09
C VAL A 10 -1.89 -19.20 31.58
N ALA A 11 -1.71 -20.28 30.80
CA ALA A 11 -1.68 -20.20 29.34
C ALA A 11 -3.05 -19.78 28.75
N THR A 12 -4.14 -20.22 29.36
CA THR A 12 -5.51 -19.87 28.96
C THR A 12 -5.82 -18.40 29.28
N ALA A 13 -5.44 -17.91 30.47
CA ALA A 13 -5.61 -16.50 30.85
C ALA A 13 -4.76 -15.55 29.97
N GLN A 14 -3.55 -15.97 29.58
CA GLN A 14 -2.70 -15.22 28.65
C GLN A 14 -3.27 -15.20 27.23
N LEU A 15 -3.86 -16.31 26.77
CA LEU A 15 -4.56 -16.38 25.49
C LEU A 15 -5.77 -15.43 25.48
N ASP A 16 -6.60 -15.47 26.51
CA ASP A 16 -7.78 -14.62 26.64
C ASP A 16 -7.43 -13.13 26.68
N SER A 17 -6.35 -12.76 27.37
CA SER A 17 -5.85 -11.39 27.36
C SER A 17 -5.32 -10.97 25.99
N ALA A 18 -4.67 -11.87 25.26
CA ALA A 18 -4.18 -11.60 23.91
C ALA A 18 -5.31 -11.48 22.89
N LEU A 19 -6.40 -12.25 23.05
CA LEU A 19 -7.59 -12.20 22.19
C LEU A 19 -8.46 -10.96 22.40
N ARG A 20 -8.41 -10.32 23.59
CA ARG A 20 -9.21 -9.11 23.91
C ARG A 20 -8.64 -7.79 23.39
N GLY A 21 -7.39 -7.75 22.95
CA GLY A 21 -6.75 -6.50 22.49
C GLY A 21 -5.26 -6.59 22.19
N GLY A 22 -4.69 -7.80 22.15
CA GLY A 22 -3.30 -8.00 21.80
C GLY A 22 -3.08 -7.95 20.28
N PRO A 23 -1.86 -7.68 19.80
CA PRO A 23 -1.59 -7.71 18.37
C PRO A 23 -1.77 -9.13 17.81
N PHE A 24 -2.41 -9.24 16.64
CA PHE A 24 -2.78 -10.52 15.98
C PHE A 24 -1.70 -11.64 16.06
N HIS A 25 -0.43 -11.31 15.80
CA HIS A 25 0.67 -12.28 15.82
C HIS A 25 0.95 -12.88 17.20
N VAL A 26 0.72 -12.11 18.27
CA VAL A 26 0.83 -12.57 19.67
C VAL A 26 -0.33 -13.49 20.01
N ALA A 27 -1.56 -13.10 19.63
CA ALA A 27 -2.75 -13.94 19.82
C ALA A 27 -2.65 -15.27 19.05
N LEU A 28 -2.22 -15.23 17.78
CA LEU A 28 -2.03 -16.43 16.96
C LEU A 28 -0.94 -17.35 17.52
N ARG A 29 0.17 -16.79 18.02
CA ARG A 29 1.23 -17.57 18.65
C ARG A 29 0.75 -18.24 19.94
N ALA A 30 0.03 -17.50 20.77
CA ALA A 30 -0.56 -18.01 22.00
C ALA A 30 -1.58 -19.13 21.71
N ALA A 31 -2.45 -18.95 20.71
CA ALA A 31 -3.44 -19.95 20.32
C ALA A 31 -2.82 -21.26 19.82
N ILE A 32 -1.77 -21.17 19.00
CA ILE A 32 -1.06 -22.36 18.50
C ILE A 32 -0.31 -23.07 19.64
N ALA A 33 0.29 -22.31 20.56
CA ALA A 33 0.98 -22.87 21.73
C ALA A 33 0.00 -23.57 22.68
N ALA A 34 -1.15 -22.95 22.97
CA ALA A 34 -2.20 -23.52 23.83
C ALA A 34 -2.79 -24.82 23.24
N ARG A 35 -2.93 -24.89 21.91
CA ARG A 35 -3.41 -26.10 21.22
C ARG A 35 -2.34 -27.19 21.06
N GLY A 36 -1.06 -26.87 21.27
CA GLY A 36 0.06 -27.81 21.15
C GLY A 36 0.25 -28.38 19.72
N LEU A 37 -0.19 -27.65 18.69
CA LEU A 37 -0.12 -28.13 17.30
C LEU A 37 1.15 -27.61 16.61
N PRO A 38 1.99 -28.50 16.04
CA PRO A 38 3.09 -28.06 15.18
C PRO A 38 2.54 -27.43 13.89
N LEU A 39 3.23 -26.41 13.39
CA LEU A 39 2.81 -25.62 12.20
C LEU A 39 2.49 -26.47 10.97
N GLN A 40 3.22 -27.57 10.75
CA GLN A 40 2.95 -28.52 9.66
C GLN A 40 1.60 -29.21 9.81
N ARG A 41 1.19 -29.54 11.04
CA ARG A 41 -0.12 -30.13 11.32
C ARG A 41 -1.25 -29.11 11.14
N VAL A 42 -1.02 -27.84 11.50
CA VAL A 42 -1.96 -26.73 11.23
C VAL A 42 -2.15 -26.52 9.72
N GLN A 43 -1.05 -26.52 8.96
CA GLN A 43 -1.09 -26.41 7.49
C GLN A 43 -1.86 -27.57 6.83
N HIS A 44 -1.68 -28.79 7.34
CA HIS A 44 -2.39 -29.96 6.86
C HIS A 44 -3.90 -29.85 7.07
N HIS A 45 -4.34 -29.37 8.24
CA HIS A 45 -5.76 -29.13 8.51
C HIS A 45 -6.34 -28.03 7.61
N LEU A 46 -5.63 -26.91 7.43
CA LEU A 46 -6.06 -25.85 6.50
C LEU A 46 -6.25 -26.35 5.07
N SER A 47 -5.36 -27.21 4.59
CA SER A 47 -5.47 -27.83 3.27
C SER A 47 -6.72 -28.72 3.16
N ARG A 48 -7.11 -29.42 4.23
CA ARG A 48 -8.36 -30.23 4.28
C ARG A 48 -9.62 -29.37 4.29
N HIS A 49 -9.54 -28.14 4.81
CA HIS A 49 -10.60 -27.13 4.72
C HIS A 49 -10.61 -26.36 3.37
N GLY A 50 -9.84 -26.83 2.37
CA GLY A 50 -9.81 -26.24 1.02
C GLY A 50 -8.99 -24.96 0.92
N VAL A 51 -8.18 -24.63 1.94
CA VAL A 51 -7.42 -23.38 2.00
C VAL A 51 -5.91 -23.66 1.85
N LYS A 52 -5.32 -23.15 0.77
CA LYS A 52 -3.89 -23.36 0.47
C LYS A 52 -3.03 -22.26 1.11
N VAL A 53 -2.45 -22.55 2.28
CA VAL A 53 -1.45 -21.69 2.94
C VAL A 53 -0.18 -22.49 3.19
N GLY A 54 0.98 -21.91 2.87
CA GLY A 54 2.29 -22.55 3.12
C GLY A 54 2.76 -22.37 4.56
N VAL A 55 3.56 -23.31 5.08
CA VAL A 55 4.17 -23.26 6.43
C VAL A 55 4.94 -21.95 6.67
N THR A 56 5.66 -21.47 5.66
CA THR A 56 6.40 -20.20 5.72
C THR A 56 5.47 -18.99 5.92
N SER A 57 4.26 -19.04 5.36
CA SER A 57 3.27 -17.97 5.55
C SER A 57 2.70 -17.97 6.97
N LEU A 58 2.42 -19.15 7.54
CA LEU A 58 1.98 -19.29 8.94
C LEU A 58 3.08 -18.83 9.91
N SER A 59 4.34 -19.15 9.62
CA SER A 59 5.50 -18.70 10.39
C SER A 59 5.63 -17.17 10.38
N TYR A 60 5.49 -16.54 9.21
CA TYR A 60 5.49 -15.08 9.12
C TYR A 60 4.30 -14.40 9.82
N TRP A 61 3.15 -15.07 9.90
CA TRP A 61 2.00 -14.58 10.68
C TRP A 61 2.26 -14.62 12.18
N GLN A 62 2.88 -15.68 12.71
CA GLN A 62 3.25 -15.77 14.14
C GLN A 62 4.36 -14.78 14.55
N GLN A 63 5.23 -14.42 13.62
CA GLN A 63 6.32 -13.46 13.84
C GLN A 63 5.86 -11.99 13.64
N GLY A 64 4.64 -11.78 13.15
CA GLY A 64 4.15 -10.44 12.81
C GLY A 64 4.81 -9.82 11.56
N ALA A 65 5.64 -10.59 10.85
CA ALA A 65 6.31 -10.17 9.61
C ALA A 65 5.33 -10.01 8.43
N ARG A 66 4.18 -10.71 8.47
CA ARG A 66 3.11 -10.61 7.48
C ARG A 66 1.75 -10.73 8.17
N ARG A 67 0.74 -9.99 7.72
CA ARG A 67 -0.64 -10.11 8.22
C ARG A 67 -1.59 -10.65 7.14
N PRO A 68 -2.49 -11.58 7.46
CA PRO A 68 -3.51 -12.07 6.54
C PRO A 68 -4.53 -10.97 6.24
N GLN A 69 -4.70 -10.67 4.96
CA GLN A 69 -5.44 -9.49 4.49
C GLN A 69 -6.30 -9.75 3.25
N ARG A 70 -5.95 -10.77 2.46
CA ARG A 70 -6.69 -11.18 1.26
C ARG A 70 -7.93 -12.00 1.65
N PRO A 71 -9.01 -12.02 0.85
CA PRO A 71 -10.19 -12.85 1.12
C PRO A 71 -9.85 -14.32 1.38
N GLU A 72 -8.92 -14.88 0.60
CA GLU A 72 -8.41 -16.25 0.79
C GLU A 72 -7.64 -16.42 2.11
N SER A 73 -6.91 -15.39 2.54
CA SER A 73 -6.17 -15.39 3.82
C SER A 73 -7.10 -15.16 5.01
N LEU A 74 -8.15 -14.35 4.88
CA LEU A 74 -9.19 -14.19 5.90
C LEU A 74 -10.00 -15.47 6.05
N ARG A 75 -10.29 -16.17 4.94
CA ARG A 75 -10.84 -17.53 4.96
C ARG A 75 -9.91 -18.51 5.68
N ALA A 76 -8.60 -18.37 5.49
CA ALA A 76 -7.61 -19.14 6.26
C ALA A 76 -7.64 -18.80 7.76
N VAL A 77 -7.83 -17.54 8.14
CA VAL A 77 -7.94 -17.14 9.55
C VAL A 77 -9.22 -17.69 10.19
N ARG A 78 -10.36 -17.69 9.48
CA ARG A 78 -11.60 -18.34 9.93
C ARG A 78 -11.38 -19.84 10.18
N ALA A 79 -10.76 -20.52 9.21
CA ALA A 79 -10.42 -21.93 9.38
C ALA A 79 -9.40 -22.15 10.52
N LEU A 80 -8.50 -21.21 10.79
CA LEU A 80 -7.59 -21.27 11.94
C LEU A 80 -8.34 -21.16 13.27
N GLU A 81 -9.33 -20.29 13.38
CA GLU A 81 -10.17 -20.18 14.60
C GLU A 81 -10.86 -21.52 14.90
N GLU A 82 -11.42 -22.18 13.88
CA GLU A 82 -12.03 -23.52 14.01
C GLU A 82 -11.00 -24.60 14.42
N ILE A 83 -9.84 -24.66 13.74
CA ILE A 83 -8.79 -25.66 14.00
C ILE A 83 -8.19 -25.50 15.40
N LEU A 84 -8.05 -24.25 15.84
CA LEU A 84 -7.47 -23.89 17.15
C LEU A 84 -8.53 -23.85 18.26
N GLN A 85 -9.81 -24.12 17.95
CA GLN A 85 -10.93 -24.12 18.89
C GLN A 85 -11.09 -22.77 19.62
N LEU A 86 -10.90 -21.68 18.90
CA LEU A 86 -11.10 -20.33 19.41
C LEU A 86 -12.56 -19.91 19.23
N PRO A 87 -13.04 -18.92 20.02
CA PRO A 87 -14.31 -18.28 19.76
C PRO A 87 -14.35 -17.70 18.33
N GLU A 88 -15.52 -17.75 17.71
CA GLU A 88 -15.72 -17.25 16.35
C GLU A 88 -15.33 -15.77 16.24
N GLU A 89 -14.63 -15.41 15.16
CA GLU A 89 -14.15 -14.06 14.86
C GLU A 89 -13.13 -13.46 15.85
N SER A 90 -12.62 -14.23 16.82
CA SER A 90 -11.69 -13.72 17.84
C SER A 90 -10.36 -13.22 17.26
N LEU A 91 -9.78 -13.88 16.26
CA LEU A 91 -8.56 -13.44 15.58
C LEU A 91 -8.88 -12.41 14.48
N ILE A 92 -10.06 -12.50 13.85
CA ILE A 92 -10.52 -11.57 12.82
C ILE A 92 -10.81 -10.18 13.38
N ARG A 93 -11.35 -10.11 14.60
CA ARG A 93 -11.57 -8.86 15.32
C ARG A 93 -10.27 -8.13 15.62
N LEU A 94 -9.21 -8.86 16.01
CA LEU A 94 -7.88 -8.26 16.21
C LEU A 94 -7.25 -7.71 14.92
N LEU A 95 -7.64 -8.25 13.76
CA LEU A 95 -7.27 -7.69 12.47
C LEU A 95 -8.08 -6.42 12.13
N SER A 96 -9.22 -6.20 12.79
CA SER A 96 -10.16 -5.10 12.53
C SER A 96 -10.07 -3.96 13.56
N GLU A 97 -9.83 -4.25 14.83
CA GLU A 97 -9.75 -3.28 15.95
C GLU A 97 -8.42 -2.50 15.94
N ALA A 98 -7.33 -3.12 15.46
CA ALA A 98 -6.05 -2.42 15.25
C ALA A 98 -6.13 -1.29 14.22
N ASP A 99 -7.09 -1.35 13.29
CA ASP A 99 -7.38 -0.28 12.34
C ASP A 99 -8.19 0.88 12.99
N ALA A 100 -8.87 0.64 14.13
CA ALA A 100 -9.67 1.65 14.83
C ALA A 100 -8.85 2.46 15.84
N GLU A 101 -8.00 1.82 16.66
CA GLU A 101 -7.19 2.53 17.66
C GLU A 101 -6.08 3.41 17.05
N THR A 102 -5.64 3.12 15.82
CA THR A 102 -4.73 3.99 15.07
C THR A 102 -5.44 5.11 14.30
N SER A 103 -6.78 5.08 14.24
CA SER A 103 -7.60 6.03 13.48
C SER A 103 -8.09 7.24 14.31
N GLU A 104 -8.08 7.19 15.65
CA GLU A 104 -8.72 8.24 16.46
C GLU A 104 -7.84 9.48 16.75
N ARG A 105 -6.59 9.51 16.28
CA ARG A 105 -5.72 10.69 16.40
C ARG A 105 -4.77 10.80 15.21
N ARG A 106 -5.33 11.08 14.03
CA ARG A 106 -4.73 11.80 12.88
C ARG A 106 -5.52 11.49 11.62
N PRO A 107 -5.86 12.48 10.77
CA PRO A 107 -6.18 12.20 9.39
C PRO A 107 -4.86 11.81 8.69
N ALA A 108 -4.52 10.52 8.75
CA ALA A 108 -3.46 9.92 7.96
C ALA A 108 -3.98 9.65 6.53
N GLY A 109 -3.08 9.55 5.54
CA GLY A 109 -3.44 9.20 4.17
C GLY A 109 -4.27 7.92 4.08
N ARG A 110 -4.96 7.75 2.94
CA ARG A 110 -5.97 6.70 2.63
C ARG A 110 -5.91 5.49 3.57
N SER A 111 -6.98 5.26 4.33
CA SER A 111 -7.12 4.05 5.15
C SER A 111 -6.99 2.77 4.31
N TYR A 112 -6.57 1.66 4.92
CA TYR A 112 -6.45 0.36 4.26
C TYR A 112 -7.74 -0.05 3.52
N ARG A 113 -8.91 0.26 4.07
CA ARG A 113 -10.23 0.07 3.42
C ARG A 113 -10.42 0.93 2.18
N ALA A 114 -9.99 2.19 2.21
CA ALA A 114 -10.00 3.07 1.04
C ALA A 114 -9.04 2.58 -0.05
N HIS A 115 -7.93 1.94 0.32
CA HIS A 115 -7.03 1.26 -0.62
C HIS A 115 -7.65 0.00 -1.24
N LEU A 116 -8.35 -0.83 -0.45
CA LEU A 116 -9.04 -2.03 -0.96
C LEU A 116 -10.23 -1.68 -1.88
N ALA A 117 -11.06 -0.71 -1.48
CA ALA A 117 -12.17 -0.22 -2.31
C ALA A 117 -11.65 0.36 -3.63
N ALA A 118 -10.54 1.10 -3.58
CA ALA A 118 -9.89 1.61 -4.77
C ALA A 118 -9.27 0.51 -5.66
N SER A 119 -8.89 -0.64 -5.10
CA SER A 119 -8.35 -1.77 -5.87
C SER A 119 -9.41 -2.43 -6.75
N GLY A 120 -10.61 -2.73 -6.21
CA GLY A 120 -11.68 -3.33 -7.01
C GLY A 120 -12.20 -2.39 -8.10
N VAL A 121 -12.27 -1.08 -7.78
CA VAL A 121 -12.59 -0.04 -8.77
C VAL A 121 -11.50 0.04 -9.84
N LEU A 122 -10.22 0.00 -9.46
CA LEU A 122 -9.11 0.03 -10.41
C LEU A 122 -9.21 -1.12 -11.41
N ASP A 123 -9.48 -2.34 -10.95
CA ASP A 123 -9.63 -3.50 -11.84
C ASP A 123 -10.77 -3.30 -12.85
N GLY A 124 -11.89 -2.71 -12.42
CA GLY A 124 -13.00 -2.33 -13.30
C GLY A 124 -12.60 -1.29 -14.35
N LEU A 125 -11.94 -0.21 -13.93
CA LEU A 125 -11.46 0.85 -14.85
C LEU A 125 -10.42 0.31 -15.85
N LEU A 126 -9.54 -0.58 -15.39
CA LEU A 126 -8.55 -1.26 -16.23
C LEU A 126 -9.23 -2.17 -17.26
N ALA A 127 -10.29 -2.90 -16.86
CA ALA A 127 -11.09 -3.72 -17.76
C ALA A 127 -11.82 -2.87 -18.82
N GLU A 128 -12.39 -1.72 -18.45
CA GLU A 128 -13.01 -0.77 -19.40
C GLU A 128 -12.02 -0.24 -20.45
N LEU A 129 -10.74 -0.13 -20.08
CA LEU A 129 -9.67 0.26 -21.00
C LEU A 129 -9.17 -0.92 -21.86
N GLY A 130 -9.64 -2.14 -21.61
CA GLY A 130 -9.20 -3.35 -22.31
C GLY A 130 -7.86 -3.90 -21.80
N HIS A 131 -7.45 -3.54 -20.59
CA HIS A 131 -6.15 -3.87 -20.02
C HIS A 131 -6.25 -4.42 -18.60
N PRO A 132 -6.70 -5.67 -18.41
CA PRO A 132 -6.92 -6.25 -17.08
C PRO A 132 -5.62 -6.46 -16.27
N ALA A 133 -4.45 -6.36 -16.90
CA ALA A 133 -3.15 -6.45 -16.22
C ALA A 133 -2.62 -5.05 -15.88
N PRO A 134 -2.35 -4.73 -14.60
CA PRO A 134 -1.92 -3.39 -14.17
C PRO A 134 -0.50 -3.02 -14.59
N ASP A 135 0.33 -3.97 -15.03
CA ASP A 135 1.72 -3.72 -15.46
C ASP A 135 1.84 -3.18 -16.88
N GLY A 136 0.76 -3.22 -17.67
CA GLY A 136 0.70 -2.64 -19.02
C GLY A 136 1.70 -3.21 -20.02
N GLY A 137 2.42 -4.29 -19.69
CA GLY A 137 3.49 -4.84 -20.54
C GLY A 137 4.88 -4.22 -20.33
N VAL A 138 5.08 -3.41 -19.28
CA VAL A 138 6.38 -2.75 -19.02
C VAL A 138 6.91 -2.98 -17.60
N HIS A 139 8.23 -2.87 -17.46
CA HIS A 139 8.93 -2.76 -16.19
C HIS A 139 9.52 -1.37 -16.03
N THR A 140 9.28 -0.72 -14.89
CA THR A 140 9.88 0.57 -14.58
C THR A 140 11.34 0.39 -14.17
N LEU A 141 12.26 0.98 -14.93
CA LEU A 141 13.70 1.00 -14.63
C LEU A 141 14.10 2.23 -13.82
N GLY A 142 13.43 3.35 -14.05
CA GLY A 142 13.67 4.62 -13.37
C GLY A 142 12.37 5.40 -13.24
N HIS A 143 12.12 5.97 -12.07
CA HIS A 143 10.97 6.83 -11.84
C HIS A 143 11.36 8.00 -10.96
N HIS A 144 11.36 9.19 -11.54
CA HIS A 144 11.50 10.43 -10.81
C HIS A 144 10.13 11.11 -10.72
N GLU A 145 9.70 11.38 -9.49
CA GLU A 145 8.42 11.99 -9.20
C GLU A 145 8.59 13.30 -8.45
N ARG A 146 7.90 14.33 -8.93
CA ARG A 146 7.86 15.65 -8.31
C ARG A 146 6.44 15.98 -7.87
N ILE A 147 6.27 16.18 -6.57
CA ILE A 147 5.01 16.56 -5.94
C ILE A 147 5.04 18.05 -5.62
N ARG A 148 3.93 18.74 -5.89
CA ARG A 148 3.71 20.14 -5.55
C ARG A 148 2.60 20.21 -4.50
N ILE A 149 2.92 20.79 -3.35
CA ILE A 149 1.95 21.14 -2.31
C ILE A 149 1.58 22.62 -2.48
N GLY A 150 0.28 22.89 -2.54
CA GLY A 150 -0.25 24.23 -2.77
C GLY A 150 -0.39 25.07 -1.49
N PRO A 151 -0.82 26.33 -1.62
CA PRO A 151 -0.95 27.27 -0.50
C PRO A 151 -2.01 26.86 0.53
N GLY A 152 -3.00 26.06 0.14
CA GLY A 152 -3.99 25.45 1.04
C GLY A 152 -3.52 24.15 1.68
N ARG A 153 -2.23 23.81 1.55
CA ARG A 153 -1.61 22.54 2.01
C ARG A 153 -2.13 21.29 1.29
N GLU A 154 -2.78 21.46 0.15
CA GLU A 154 -3.32 20.41 -0.71
C GLU A 154 -2.26 19.84 -1.68
N LEU A 155 -2.48 18.62 -2.16
CA LEU A 155 -1.68 18.07 -3.27
C LEU A 155 -2.11 18.76 -4.58
N ALA A 156 -1.40 19.83 -4.94
CA ALA A 156 -1.72 20.65 -6.11
C ALA A 156 -1.36 19.96 -7.44
N GLY A 157 -0.30 19.16 -7.46
CA GLY A 157 0.02 18.38 -8.64
C GLY A 157 1.18 17.42 -8.48
N ARG A 158 1.25 16.49 -9.43
CA ARG A 158 2.24 15.41 -9.49
C ARG A 158 2.77 15.32 -10.91
N GLU A 159 4.08 15.40 -11.06
CA GLU A 159 4.77 15.14 -12.31
C GLU A 159 5.61 13.88 -12.18
N SER A 160 5.54 12.99 -13.17
CA SER A 160 6.30 11.75 -13.22
C SER A 160 7.13 11.70 -14.49
N HIS A 161 8.40 11.37 -14.32
CA HIS A 161 9.37 11.07 -15.37
C HIS A 161 9.77 9.60 -15.24
N LEU A 162 9.45 8.79 -16.24
CA LEU A 162 9.67 7.36 -16.22
C LEU A 162 10.63 6.92 -17.32
N ILE A 163 11.44 5.93 -16.97
CA ILE A 163 12.16 5.07 -17.91
C ILE A 163 11.57 3.68 -17.72
N VAL A 164 10.97 3.14 -18.77
CA VAL A 164 10.35 1.82 -18.77
C VAL A 164 11.02 0.91 -19.79
N ARG A 165 10.94 -0.40 -19.56
CA ARG A 165 11.33 -1.44 -20.52
C ARG A 165 10.14 -2.31 -20.85
N ALA A 166 9.84 -2.48 -22.13
CA ALA A 166 8.83 -3.43 -22.57
C ALA A 166 9.31 -4.87 -22.29
N HIS A 167 8.46 -5.71 -21.71
CA HIS A 167 8.76 -7.13 -21.49
C HIS A 167 8.05 -8.06 -22.48
N ARG A 168 7.23 -7.49 -23.38
CA ARG A 168 6.60 -8.18 -24.51
C ARG A 168 6.56 -7.26 -25.72
N ASP A 169 6.35 -7.84 -26.90
CA ASP A 169 6.22 -7.09 -28.14
C ASP A 169 4.88 -6.34 -28.22
N GLY A 170 4.89 -5.23 -28.96
CA GLY A 170 3.68 -4.48 -29.32
C GLY A 170 3.17 -3.55 -28.22
N VAL A 171 3.99 -3.26 -27.20
CA VAL A 171 3.63 -2.29 -26.16
C VAL A 171 3.64 -0.89 -26.76
N ASP A 172 2.51 -0.20 -26.73
CA ASP A 172 2.33 1.13 -27.33
C ASP A 172 1.89 2.20 -26.34
N ARG A 173 1.72 1.84 -25.06
CA ARG A 173 1.19 2.74 -24.03
C ARG A 173 1.58 2.37 -22.62
N PHE A 174 1.38 3.32 -21.72
CA PHE A 174 1.45 3.17 -20.27
C PHE A 174 0.12 3.53 -19.61
N LEU A 175 -0.27 2.83 -18.55
CA LEU A 175 -1.46 3.16 -17.75
C LEU A 175 -1.04 3.90 -16.49
N ALA A 176 -1.30 5.21 -16.47
CA ALA A 176 -1.05 6.05 -15.31
C ALA A 176 -2.22 6.00 -14.34
N VAL A 177 -1.98 5.47 -13.13
CA VAL A 177 -2.96 5.48 -12.04
C VAL A 177 -2.67 6.65 -11.10
N HIS A 178 -3.71 7.39 -10.75
CA HIS A 178 -3.72 8.44 -9.75
C HIS A 178 -4.80 8.17 -8.73
N TYR A 179 -4.44 8.37 -7.47
CA TYR A 179 -5.35 8.29 -6.33
C TYR A 179 -5.43 9.70 -5.76
N GLY A 180 -6.59 10.35 -5.89
CA GLY A 180 -6.84 11.63 -5.23
C GLY A 180 -6.87 11.47 -3.72
N ASP A 181 -6.51 12.53 -3.01
CA ASP A 181 -6.59 12.59 -1.54
C ASP A 181 -8.07 12.65 -1.09
N PRO A 182 -8.39 12.34 0.18
CA PRO A 182 -9.76 12.42 0.69
C PRO A 182 -10.39 13.79 0.43
N GLY A 183 -11.62 13.78 -0.11
CA GLY A 183 -12.34 15.00 -0.49
C GLY A 183 -11.96 15.56 -1.86
N CYS A 184 -11.12 14.87 -2.64
CA CYS A 184 -10.88 15.25 -4.04
C CYS A 184 -12.16 15.25 -4.88
N VAL A 185 -12.13 16.00 -5.98
CA VAL A 185 -13.19 16.12 -6.98
C VAL A 185 -12.63 15.61 -8.31
N PRO A 186 -12.76 14.31 -8.63
CA PRO A 186 -12.14 13.71 -9.82
C PRO A 186 -12.51 14.38 -11.14
N ALA A 187 -13.73 14.94 -11.25
CA ALA A 187 -14.17 15.69 -12.43
C ALA A 187 -13.32 16.96 -12.72
N ARG A 188 -12.58 17.46 -11.73
CA ARG A 188 -11.71 18.64 -11.85
C ARG A 188 -10.24 18.28 -11.97
N MET A 189 -9.89 17.00 -11.92
CA MET A 189 -8.52 16.54 -12.16
C MET A 189 -8.18 16.63 -13.65
N SER A 190 -6.96 17.02 -13.97
CA SER A 190 -6.45 17.06 -15.34
C SER A 190 -5.19 16.22 -15.50
N VAL A 191 -5.06 15.58 -16.66
CA VAL A 191 -3.88 14.79 -17.02
C VAL A 191 -3.17 15.46 -18.18
N HIS A 192 -1.87 15.67 -18.03
CA HIS A 192 -1.02 16.33 -19.01
C HIS A 192 0.04 15.36 -19.50
N ALA A 193 0.00 14.99 -20.77
CA ALA A 193 1.15 14.36 -21.41
C ALA A 193 2.21 15.43 -21.68
N LEU A 194 3.42 15.24 -21.17
CA LEU A 194 4.46 16.27 -21.19
C LEU A 194 5.56 15.98 -22.21
N GLU A 195 6.04 14.73 -22.27
CA GLU A 195 7.17 14.36 -23.11
C GLU A 195 7.05 12.90 -23.56
N ASN A 196 7.28 12.63 -24.85
CA ASN A 196 7.28 11.30 -25.47
C ASN A 196 6.05 10.44 -25.17
N CYS A 197 4.91 11.08 -24.93
CA CYS A 197 3.62 10.42 -24.86
C CYS A 197 2.49 11.39 -25.22
N ARG A 198 1.31 10.83 -25.45
CA ARG A 198 0.05 11.55 -25.64
C ARG A 198 -1.05 10.95 -24.80
N THR A 199 -1.91 11.78 -24.22
CA THR A 199 -3.06 11.32 -23.44
C THR A 199 -4.07 10.62 -24.37
N GLY A 200 -4.38 9.36 -24.04
CA GLY A 200 -5.45 8.57 -24.66
C GLY A 200 -6.75 8.70 -23.87
N ARG A 201 -7.41 7.56 -23.59
CA ARG A 201 -8.62 7.56 -22.77
C ARG A 201 -8.27 7.85 -21.31
N VAL A 202 -9.11 8.65 -20.67
CA VAL A 202 -9.10 8.89 -19.23
C VAL A 202 -10.38 8.33 -18.63
N ARG A 203 -10.25 7.66 -17.49
CA ARG A 203 -11.36 7.14 -16.70
C ARG A 203 -11.21 7.58 -15.26
N THR A 204 -12.32 7.95 -14.66
CA THR A 204 -12.36 8.44 -13.28
C THR A 204 -13.49 7.77 -12.54
N HIS A 205 -13.28 7.45 -11.27
CA HIS A 205 -14.32 6.98 -10.38
C HIS A 205 -14.52 7.99 -9.25
N GLN A 206 -15.72 8.59 -9.19
CA GLN A 206 -16.02 9.71 -8.32
C GLN A 206 -15.90 9.33 -6.83
N GLU A 207 -16.49 8.22 -6.41
CA GLU A 207 -16.58 7.86 -4.99
C GLU A 207 -15.22 7.50 -4.37
N THR A 208 -14.32 6.90 -5.15
CA THR A 208 -13.01 6.45 -4.65
C THR A 208 -11.87 7.39 -5.02
N GLY A 209 -12.14 8.46 -5.79
CA GLY A 209 -11.12 9.41 -6.24
C GLY A 209 -10.06 8.82 -7.17
N VAL A 210 -10.34 7.69 -7.82
CA VAL A 210 -9.37 7.00 -8.70
C VAL A 210 -9.45 7.60 -10.09
N LEU A 211 -8.30 7.94 -10.66
CA LEU A 211 -8.15 8.33 -12.06
C LEU A 211 -7.16 7.38 -12.74
N VAL A 212 -7.51 6.90 -13.92
CA VAL A 212 -6.66 6.09 -14.80
C VAL A 212 -6.57 6.76 -16.16
N ALA A 213 -5.35 6.98 -16.65
CA ALA A 213 -5.12 7.58 -17.95
C ALA A 213 -4.20 6.72 -18.82
N GLU A 214 -4.57 6.56 -20.08
CA GLU A 214 -3.67 6.01 -21.08
C GLU A 214 -2.67 7.07 -21.52
N LEU A 215 -1.40 6.69 -21.55
CA LEU A 215 -0.32 7.48 -22.13
C LEU A 215 0.26 6.71 -23.30
N LEU A 216 -0.15 7.09 -24.50
CA LEU A 216 0.26 6.45 -25.75
C LEU A 216 1.68 6.92 -26.09
N PHE A 217 2.57 6.00 -26.44
CA PHE A 217 3.96 6.31 -26.80
C PHE A 217 4.13 6.79 -28.25
N ASP A 218 3.06 6.69 -29.06
CA ASP A 218 3.05 6.92 -30.51
C ASP A 218 4.12 6.08 -31.27
N THR A 219 4.61 5.01 -30.63
CA THR A 219 5.49 3.98 -31.18
C THR A 219 5.12 2.63 -30.55
N ARG A 220 5.48 1.53 -31.23
CA ARG A 220 5.32 0.17 -30.71
C ARG A 220 6.67 -0.39 -30.31
N LEU A 221 6.82 -0.64 -29.01
CA LEU A 221 8.02 -1.21 -28.42
C LEU A 221 8.06 -2.72 -28.61
N ARG A 222 9.26 -3.26 -28.87
CA ARG A 222 9.56 -4.68 -28.82
C ARG A 222 10.03 -5.07 -27.42
N ALA A 223 9.97 -6.36 -27.10
CA ALA A 223 10.51 -6.88 -25.86
C ALA A 223 11.99 -6.50 -25.71
N GLY A 224 12.32 -5.85 -24.60
CA GLY A 224 13.66 -5.33 -24.30
C GLY A 224 13.84 -3.84 -24.60
N ASP A 225 13.02 -3.25 -25.47
CA ASP A 225 13.10 -1.83 -25.81
C ASP A 225 12.81 -0.96 -24.59
N THR A 226 13.51 0.17 -24.49
CA THR A 226 13.31 1.16 -23.44
C THR A 226 12.60 2.39 -23.97
N HIS A 227 11.71 2.96 -23.18
CA HIS A 227 11.03 4.22 -23.50
C HIS A 227 11.10 5.18 -22.32
N LEU A 228 11.38 6.46 -22.61
CA LEU A 228 11.45 7.53 -21.63
C LEU A 228 10.32 8.52 -21.92
N PHE A 229 9.49 8.82 -20.92
CA PHE A 229 8.36 9.72 -21.08
C PHE A 229 8.03 10.47 -19.79
N ARG A 230 7.26 11.56 -19.91
CA ARG A 230 6.79 12.38 -18.78
C ARG A 230 5.31 12.69 -18.87
N TYR A 231 4.66 12.70 -17.72
CA TYR A 231 3.29 13.14 -17.58
C TYR A 231 3.03 13.83 -16.24
N GLY A 232 1.98 14.63 -16.19
CA GLY A 232 1.51 15.32 -15.01
C GLY A 232 0.05 15.00 -14.70
N VAL A 233 -0.31 15.06 -13.42
CA VAL A 233 -1.71 15.10 -12.95
C VAL A 233 -1.86 16.32 -12.04
N GLU A 234 -2.85 17.15 -12.34
CA GLU A 234 -3.29 18.22 -11.45
C GLU A 234 -4.59 17.78 -10.77
N ASP A 235 -4.63 17.89 -9.45
CA ASP A 235 -5.80 17.59 -8.63
C ASP A 235 -6.16 18.85 -7.87
N GLY A 236 -5.37 19.23 -6.86
CA GLY A 236 -5.54 20.49 -6.13
C GLY A 236 -6.92 20.69 -5.50
N THR A 237 -7.79 19.67 -5.51
CA THR A 237 -9.18 19.78 -5.07
C THR A 237 -9.43 19.15 -3.71
N ALA A 238 -8.51 18.29 -3.26
CA ALA A 238 -8.57 17.66 -1.95
C ALA A 238 -8.20 18.62 -0.81
N GLY A 239 -8.41 18.15 0.42
CA GLY A 239 -8.03 18.88 1.64
C GLY A 239 -6.53 18.86 1.95
N VAL A 240 -6.21 19.21 3.19
CA VAL A 240 -4.84 19.28 3.70
C VAL A 240 -4.14 17.92 3.60
N SER A 241 -3.07 17.86 2.82
CA SER A 241 -2.21 16.70 2.68
C SER A 241 -1.10 16.74 3.74
N ARG A 242 -0.76 15.58 4.31
CA ARG A 242 0.30 15.41 5.33
C ARG A 242 1.39 14.46 4.90
N GLU A 243 1.21 13.83 3.75
CA GLU A 243 2.15 12.85 3.24
C GLU A 243 1.93 12.59 1.76
N TYR A 244 2.99 12.12 1.12
CA TYR A 244 2.91 11.49 -0.19
C TYR A 244 3.49 10.10 -0.11
N VAL A 245 2.76 9.11 -0.61
CA VAL A 245 3.15 7.70 -0.60
C VAL A 245 3.04 7.09 -2.01
N ARG A 246 4.05 6.32 -2.38
CA ARG A 246 4.02 5.49 -3.59
C ARG A 246 4.13 4.02 -3.23
N GLY A 247 3.24 3.22 -3.82
CA GLY A 247 3.31 1.76 -3.77
C GLY A 247 4.12 1.19 -4.93
N PHE A 248 4.86 0.11 -4.65
CA PHE A 248 5.66 -0.66 -5.57
C PHE A 248 5.26 -2.13 -5.47
N GLY A 249 4.64 -2.65 -6.53
CA GLY A 249 4.23 -4.06 -6.59
C GLY A 249 5.44 -5.00 -6.64
N THR A 250 6.44 -4.65 -7.44
CA THR A 250 7.66 -5.44 -7.63
C THR A 250 8.90 -4.64 -7.22
N ALA A 251 9.92 -5.36 -6.76
CA ALA A 251 11.24 -4.77 -6.54
C ALA A 251 11.95 -4.51 -7.87
N GLY A 252 12.76 -3.47 -7.94
CA GLY A 252 13.52 -3.11 -9.14
C GLY A 252 13.40 -1.65 -9.52
N GLY A 253 14.37 -1.20 -10.33
CA GLY A 253 14.48 0.19 -10.76
C GLY A 253 14.93 1.16 -9.67
N GLN A 254 15.29 2.36 -10.10
CA GLN A 254 15.61 3.50 -9.23
C GLN A 254 14.35 4.36 -9.04
N TYR A 255 14.16 4.88 -7.84
CA TYR A 255 13.10 5.85 -7.56
C TYR A 255 13.65 7.10 -6.89
N ALA A 256 13.21 8.27 -7.37
CA ALA A 256 13.48 9.54 -6.74
C ALA A 256 12.15 10.25 -6.49
N LEU A 257 11.93 10.69 -5.25
CA LEU A 257 10.76 11.47 -4.86
C LEU A 257 11.21 12.82 -4.36
N GLN A 258 10.69 13.88 -4.98
CA GLN A 258 10.85 15.26 -4.53
C GLN A 258 9.49 15.85 -4.18
N VAL A 259 9.36 16.42 -2.99
CA VAL A 259 8.18 17.18 -2.58
C VAL A 259 8.58 18.65 -2.46
N ARG A 260 7.84 19.51 -3.14
CA ARG A 260 8.03 20.97 -3.12
C ARG A 260 6.80 21.63 -2.50
N PHE A 261 7.05 22.52 -1.55
CA PHE A 261 6.04 23.24 -0.79
C PHE A 261 5.87 24.67 -1.31
N ASP A 262 4.66 25.19 -1.21
CA ASP A 262 4.37 26.59 -1.45
C ASP A 262 5.07 27.49 -0.41
N ALA A 263 5.33 28.76 -0.76
CA ALA A 263 5.96 29.70 0.17
C ALA A 263 5.08 30.01 1.39
N ALA A 264 3.76 30.01 1.20
CA ALA A 264 2.78 30.28 2.26
C ALA A 264 2.49 29.05 3.13
N ALA A 265 2.99 27.86 2.75
CA ALA A 265 2.67 26.60 3.41
C ALA A 265 3.93 25.73 3.58
N LEU A 266 4.81 26.14 4.50
CA LEU A 266 6.02 25.39 4.84
C LEU A 266 5.77 24.44 6.02
N PRO A 267 6.23 23.18 5.95
CA PRO A 267 6.11 22.24 7.06
C PRO A 267 7.14 22.52 8.15
N VAL A 268 6.79 22.21 9.40
CA VAL A 268 7.69 22.28 10.55
C VAL A 268 8.70 21.12 10.53
N ARG A 269 8.24 19.94 10.10
CA ARG A 269 9.07 18.73 10.06
C ARG A 269 8.76 17.88 8.85
N CYS A 270 9.78 17.29 8.23
CA CYS A 270 9.62 16.30 7.17
C CYS A 270 10.34 15.00 7.55
N HIS A 271 9.80 13.85 7.16
CA HIS A 271 10.44 12.56 7.37
C HIS A 271 10.12 11.58 6.26
N ARG A 272 11.11 10.78 5.85
CA ARG A 272 10.85 9.60 5.03
C ARG A 272 10.20 8.50 5.87
N PHE A 273 9.46 7.62 5.21
CA PHE A 273 9.03 6.35 5.79
C PHE A 273 8.94 5.27 4.73
N THR A 274 9.05 4.03 5.17
CA THR A 274 8.80 2.83 4.37
C THR A 274 7.73 2.00 5.03
N GLN A 275 6.90 1.32 4.26
CA GLN A 275 5.82 0.51 4.79
C GLN A 275 5.63 -0.73 3.90
N HIS A 276 5.66 -1.93 4.47
CA HIS A 276 5.66 -3.15 3.66
C HIS A 276 4.29 -3.48 3.03
N SER A 277 3.20 -3.07 3.67
CA SER A 277 1.82 -3.14 3.15
C SER A 277 0.97 -2.05 3.82
N PRO A 278 -0.21 -1.67 3.27
CA PRO A 278 -0.95 -0.51 3.79
C PRO A 278 -1.42 -0.63 5.24
N ALA A 279 -1.45 -1.86 5.79
CA ALA A 279 -1.74 -2.11 7.20
C ALA A 279 -0.51 -2.59 8.01
N ALA A 280 0.70 -2.59 7.44
CA ALA A 280 1.94 -2.79 8.18
C ALA A 280 2.34 -1.50 8.92
N PRO A 281 3.03 -1.58 10.08
CA PRO A 281 3.55 -0.40 10.73
C PRO A 281 4.58 0.31 9.83
N ARG A 282 4.66 1.64 9.94
CA ARG A 282 5.68 2.42 9.25
C ARG A 282 7.04 2.18 9.90
N GLY A 283 8.04 1.92 9.07
CA GLY A 283 9.44 1.79 9.46
C GLY A 283 10.33 2.79 8.73
N GLY A 284 11.63 2.77 9.04
CA GLY A 284 12.64 3.56 8.32
C GLY A 284 12.40 5.08 8.41
N ARG A 285 11.83 5.54 9.54
CA ARG A 285 11.56 6.95 9.80
C ARG A 285 12.88 7.69 10.00
N GLN A 286 13.19 8.59 9.07
CA GLN A 286 14.36 9.45 9.13
C GLN A 286 13.95 10.86 8.73
N GLU A 287 14.42 11.84 9.49
CA GLU A 287 14.15 13.25 9.24
C GLU A 287 14.80 13.73 7.94
N LEU A 288 14.06 14.56 7.21
CA LEU A 288 14.51 15.18 5.97
C LEU A 288 14.60 16.69 6.18
N VAL A 289 15.76 17.25 5.86
CA VAL A 289 15.99 18.69 6.00
C VAL A 289 15.35 19.42 4.82
N LEU A 290 14.44 20.36 5.13
CA LEU A 290 13.83 21.22 4.14
C LEU A 290 14.87 22.19 3.57
N SER A 291 15.05 22.19 2.25
CA SER A 291 15.87 23.20 1.59
C SER A 291 15.16 24.56 1.66
N GLY A 292 15.70 25.53 2.41
CA GLY A 292 15.05 26.84 2.60
C GLY A 292 14.79 27.59 1.29
N ARG A 293 15.79 27.70 0.41
CA ARG A 293 15.66 28.42 -0.89
C ARG A 293 14.71 27.72 -1.86
N HIS A 294 14.75 26.39 -1.92
CA HIS A 294 14.01 25.59 -2.89
C HIS A 294 12.67 25.05 -2.35
N ARG A 295 12.43 25.21 -1.05
CA ARG A 295 11.24 24.77 -0.32
C ARG A 295 10.91 23.31 -0.62
N SER A 296 11.93 22.47 -0.63
CA SER A 296 11.78 21.08 -1.06
C SER A 296 12.57 20.10 -0.20
N VAL A 297 12.01 18.91 -0.07
CA VAL A 297 12.68 17.71 0.45
C VAL A 297 12.68 16.64 -0.63
N HIS A 298 13.63 15.73 -0.54
CA HIS A 298 13.67 14.60 -1.46
C HIS A 298 14.22 13.36 -0.77
N LEU A 299 13.96 12.22 -1.41
CA LEU A 299 14.65 10.97 -1.14
C LEU A 299 14.94 10.25 -2.45
N VAL A 300 15.95 9.39 -2.42
CA VAL A 300 16.29 8.51 -3.53
C VAL A 300 16.44 7.10 -2.99
N GLU A 301 15.80 6.15 -3.67
CA GLU A 301 15.98 4.72 -3.46
C GLU A 301 16.67 4.15 -4.70
N PRO A 302 17.98 3.83 -4.61
CA PRO A 302 18.76 3.31 -5.75
C PRO A 302 18.20 2.01 -6.31
N ARG A 303 17.58 1.20 -5.45
CA ARG A 303 16.89 -0.02 -5.85
C ARG A 303 15.63 -0.22 -5.00
N VAL A 304 14.48 -0.02 -5.63
CA VAL A 304 13.20 -0.11 -4.93
C VAL A 304 12.89 -1.54 -4.49
N ARG A 305 12.30 -1.67 -3.30
CA ARG A 305 11.76 -2.91 -2.75
C ARG A 305 10.25 -2.90 -2.87
N SER A 306 9.65 -4.09 -2.90
CA SER A 306 8.18 -4.22 -2.83
C SER A 306 7.67 -3.64 -1.50
N GLY A 307 6.55 -2.92 -1.57
CA GLY A 307 5.96 -2.19 -0.46
C GLY A 307 5.66 -0.74 -0.85
N MET A 308 5.74 0.17 0.11
CA MET A 308 5.52 1.59 -0.08
C MET A 308 6.67 2.41 0.49
N LEU A 309 6.89 3.55 -0.14
CA LEU A 309 7.88 4.55 0.25
C LEU A 309 7.22 5.91 0.13
N GLY A 310 7.47 6.77 1.11
CA GLY A 310 6.85 8.08 1.14
C GLY A 310 7.61 9.10 1.96
N ILE A 311 7.13 10.33 1.88
CA ILE A 311 7.55 11.44 2.73
C ILE A 311 6.31 11.93 3.45
N GLY A 312 6.38 11.96 4.78
CA GLY A 312 5.39 12.59 5.63
C GLY A 312 5.91 13.92 6.14
N TRP A 313 5.01 14.86 6.40
CA TRP A 313 5.33 16.16 6.96
C TRP A 313 4.34 16.57 8.03
N ASP A 314 4.81 17.39 8.96
CA ASP A 314 4.00 18.03 9.98
C ASP A 314 3.86 19.52 9.68
N TRP A 315 2.66 20.03 9.91
CA TRP A 315 2.33 21.43 9.72
C TRP A 315 2.43 22.25 11.01
N GLU A 316 2.47 21.56 12.16
CA GLU A 316 2.49 22.13 13.52
C GLU A 316 3.62 21.51 14.36
#